data_AF-A0A4U9I7Q8-F1
#
_entry.id   AF-A0A4U9I7Q8-F1
#
_cell.length_a   1.000
_cell.length_b   1.000
_cell.length_c   1.000
_cell.angle_alpha   90.00
_cell.angle_beta   90.00
_cell.angle_gamma   90.00
#
_symmetry.space_group_name_H-M   'P 1'
#
loop_
_entity.id
_entity.type
_entity.pdbx_description
1 polymer ?
#
loop_
_entity_poly.entity_id
_entity_poly.type
_entity_poly.pdbx_seq_one_letter_code
_entity_poly.pdbx_strand_id
1 'polypeptide(L)'
;MDGSQKLPQRMLESIRLHRQRDTAWPLLALGVAGWMRYVSGVDDAGHAIDVRDPLSDKIRAIVETSGEEERVTALLALTEIFRYRPAAGSAVCRGHHPGLPAH
;
A
#
# COMPACT_ATOMS: atom_id res chain seq x y z
N MET A 1 5.45 9.56 -8.90
CA MET A 1 4.31 9.28 -8.02
C MET A 1 4.82 8.57 -6.78
N ASP A 2 4.71 9.18 -5.61
CA ASP A 2 5.32 8.62 -4.40
C ASP A 2 4.42 7.52 -3.79
N GLY A 3 4.19 6.46 -4.58
CA GLY A 3 3.29 5.36 -4.27
C GLY A 3 3.80 4.57 -3.07
N SER A 4 5.08 4.21 -3.10
CA SER A 4 5.79 3.52 -2.01
C SER A 4 5.70 4.26 -0.68
N GLN A 5 5.73 5.59 -0.70
CA GLN A 5 5.61 6.42 0.51
C GLN A 5 4.17 6.59 0.99
N LYS A 6 3.19 6.55 0.08
CA LYS A 6 1.76 6.73 0.42
C LYS A 6 1.08 5.44 0.86
N LEU A 7 1.58 4.29 0.41
CA LEU A 7 0.98 2.98 0.69
C LEU A 7 0.93 2.64 2.18
N PRO A 8 1.99 2.88 2.99
CA PRO A 8 1.99 2.52 4.41
C PRO A 8 0.90 3.25 5.21
N GLN A 9 0.80 4.56 5.05
CA GLN A 9 -0.15 5.37 5.81
C GLN A 9 -1.59 5.31 5.27
N ARG A 10 -1.80 5.04 3.97
CA ARG A 10 -3.15 5.02 3.38
C ARG A 10 -3.78 3.64 3.31
N MET A 11 -2.98 2.59 3.14
CA MET A 11 -3.48 1.23 2.98
C MET A 11 -3.07 0.35 4.16
N LEU A 12 -1.78 0.25 4.49
CA LEU A 12 -1.33 -0.68 5.54
C LEU A 12 -1.89 -0.33 6.90
N GLU A 13 -1.98 0.95 7.24
CA GLU A 13 -2.58 1.39 8.51
C GLU A 13 -4.07 1.03 8.59
N SER A 14 -4.83 1.22 7.52
CA SER A 14 -6.23 0.81 7.46
C SER A 14 -6.39 -0.72 7.52
N ILE A 15 -5.53 -1.48 6.84
CA ILE A 15 -5.53 -2.97 6.90
C ILE A 15 -5.29 -3.44 8.34
N ARG A 16 -4.37 -2.81 9.07
CA ARG A 16 -4.13 -3.12 10.50
C ARG A 16 -5.38 -2.86 11.34
N LEU A 17 -6.05 -1.73 11.15
CA LEU A 17 -7.30 -1.42 11.86
C LEU A 17 -8.40 -2.43 11.54
N HIS A 18 -8.58 -2.80 10.27
CA HIS A 18 -9.57 -3.80 9.88
C HIS A 18 -9.26 -5.18 10.47
N ARG A 19 -7.97 -5.56 10.53
CA ARG A 19 -7.52 -6.81 11.15
C ARG A 19 -7.71 -6.81 12.67
N GLN A 20 -7.52 -5.68 13.35
CA GLN A 20 -7.83 -5.54 14.78
C GLN A 20 -9.34 -5.62 15.07
N ARG A 21 -10.16 -5.17 14.12
CA ARG A 21 -11.63 -5.16 14.23
C ARG A 21 -12.31 -6.42 13.67
N ASP A 22 -11.53 -7.35 13.13
CA ASP A 22 -12.00 -8.55 12.41
C ASP A 22 -13.06 -8.24 11.34
N THR A 23 -12.81 -7.19 10.56
CA THR A 23 -13.71 -6.74 9.49
C THR A 23 -13.09 -6.99 8.11
N ALA A 24 -13.92 -7.29 7.11
CA ALA A 24 -13.44 -7.50 5.75
C ALA A 24 -12.90 -6.20 5.13
N TRP A 25 -11.81 -6.32 4.36
CA TRP A 25 -11.12 -5.19 3.71
C TRP A 25 -10.78 -5.44 2.22
N PRO A 26 -11.75 -5.91 1.39
CA PRO A 26 -11.47 -6.29 0.01
C PRO A 26 -10.95 -5.14 -0.86
N LEU A 27 -11.42 -3.91 -0.62
CA LEU A 27 -10.98 -2.72 -1.37
C LEU A 27 -9.53 -2.33 -1.07
N LEU A 28 -9.07 -2.54 0.17
CA LEU A 28 -7.68 -2.29 0.54
C LEU A 28 -6.76 -3.36 -0.05
N ALA A 29 -7.20 -4.63 -0.07
CA ALA A 29 -6.49 -5.70 -0.74
C ALA A 29 -6.34 -5.42 -2.24
N LEU A 30 -7.43 -4.97 -2.89
CA LEU A 30 -7.41 -4.57 -4.29
C LEU A 30 -6.47 -3.39 -4.55
N GLY A 31 -6.43 -2.40 -3.65
CA GLY A 31 -5.50 -1.28 -3.74
C GLY A 31 -4.03 -1.71 -3.69
N VAL A 32 -3.69 -2.63 -2.78
CA VAL A 32 -2.33 -3.19 -2.68
C VAL A 32 -1.99 -4.01 -3.92
N ALA A 33 -2.92 -4.85 -4.39
CA ALA A 33 -2.73 -5.66 -5.60
C ALA A 33 -2.55 -4.77 -6.85
N GLY A 34 -3.35 -3.71 -6.98
CA GLY A 34 -3.24 -2.73 -8.07
C GLY A 34 -1.89 -2.00 -8.05
N TRP A 35 -1.37 -1.66 -6.86
CA TRP A 35 -0.02 -1.11 -6.75
C TRP A 35 1.04 -2.13 -7.16
N MET A 36 0.96 -3.38 -6.71
CA MET A 36 1.89 -4.45 -7.11
C MET A 36 1.90 -4.66 -8.63
N ARG A 37 0.72 -4.61 -9.27
CA ARG A 37 0.58 -4.67 -10.74
C ARG A 37 1.19 -3.45 -11.41
N TYR A 38 0.93 -2.25 -10.91
CA TYR A 38 1.50 -1.01 -11.46
C TYR A 38 3.04 -1.02 -11.42
N VAL A 39 3.63 -1.41 -10.28
CA VAL A 39 5.08 -1.43 -10.12
C VAL A 39 5.77 -2.60 -10.82
N SER A 40 5.02 -3.57 -11.33
CA SER A 40 5.55 -4.61 -12.22
C SER A 40 6.08 -4.06 -13.55
N GLY A 41 5.77 -2.79 -13.87
CA GLY A 41 6.36 -2.09 -15.00
C GLY A 41 5.79 -2.48 -16.35
N VAL A 42 4.76 -3.34 -16.40
CA VAL A 42 4.07 -3.76 -17.64
C VAL A 42 2.57 -3.65 -17.42
N ASP A 43 1.82 -3.07 -18.36
CA ASP A 43 0.37 -3.00 -18.30
C ASP A 43 -0.30 -4.29 -18.81
N ASP A 44 -1.64 -4.32 -18.84
CA ASP A 44 -2.39 -5.49 -19.33
C ASP A 44 -2.32 -5.66 -20.86
N ALA A 45 -1.85 -4.62 -21.58
CA ALA A 45 -1.62 -4.64 -23.01
C ALA A 45 -0.15 -4.96 -23.39
N GLY A 46 0.72 -5.19 -22.41
CA GLY A 46 2.14 -5.49 -22.61
C GLY A 46 3.04 -4.25 -22.78
N HIS A 47 2.54 -3.04 -22.55
CA HIS A 47 3.35 -1.83 -22.61
C HIS A 47 4.09 -1.57 -21.31
N ALA A 48 5.30 -1.01 -21.45
CA ALA A 48 6.07 -0.58 -20.30
C ALA A 48 5.38 0.58 -19.57
N ILE A 49 5.17 0.42 -18.26
CA ILE A 49 4.67 1.47 -17.39
C ILE A 49 5.85 2.30 -16.88
N ASP A 50 5.78 3.62 -17.07
CA ASP A 50 6.68 4.56 -16.39
C ASP A 50 6.32 4.61 -14.90
N VAL A 51 6.94 3.73 -14.12
CA VAL A 51 6.81 3.68 -12.66
C VAL A 51 7.57 4.88 -12.09
N ARG A 52 6.85 5.97 -11.91
CA ARG A 52 7.39 7.14 -11.22
C ARG A 52 7.33 6.83 -9.74
N ASP A 53 8.41 6.40 -9.11
CA ASP A 53 8.49 6.19 -7.66
C ASP A 53 9.96 6.38 -7.20
N PRO A 54 10.23 6.96 -6.02
CA PRO A 54 11.60 7.06 -5.49
C PRO A 54 12.32 5.71 -5.36
N LEU A 55 11.57 4.62 -5.19
CA LEU A 55 12.07 3.25 -5.10
C LEU A 55 11.90 2.47 -6.40
N SER A 56 11.55 3.15 -7.50
CA SER A 56 11.31 2.52 -8.81
C SER A 56 12.47 1.63 -9.28
N ASP A 57 13.72 2.09 -9.13
CA ASP A 57 14.90 1.32 -9.52
C ASP A 57 15.04 0.01 -8.70
N LYS A 58 14.80 0.07 -7.38
CA LYS A 58 14.83 -1.13 -6.53
C LYS A 58 13.71 -2.09 -6.87
N ILE A 59 12.50 -1.56 -7.10
CA ILE A 59 11.35 -2.36 -7.48
C ILE A 59 11.60 -3.03 -8.82
N ARG A 60 12.13 -2.30 -9.81
CA ARG A 60 12.50 -2.85 -11.12
C ARG A 60 13.53 -3.97 -10.98
N ALA A 61 14.60 -3.75 -10.19
CA ALA A 61 15.60 -4.79 -9.96
C ALA A 61 14.98 -6.07 -9.35
N ILE A 62 14.03 -5.94 -8.42
CA ILE A 62 13.29 -7.09 -7.87
C ILE A 62 12.47 -7.76 -8.96
N VAL A 63 11.67 -6.99 -9.70
CA VAL A 63 10.79 -7.49 -10.78
C VAL A 63 11.57 -8.22 -11.88
N GLU A 64 12.78 -7.74 -12.22
CA GLU A 64 13.68 -8.34 -13.20
C GLU A 64 14.35 -9.63 -12.69
N THR A 65 14.58 -9.72 -11.38
CA THR A 65 15.26 -10.87 -10.74
C THR A 65 14.30 -11.93 -10.19
N SER A 66 12.99 -11.66 -10.18
CA SER A 66 11.97 -12.58 -9.67
C SER A 66 10.96 -12.98 -10.74
N GLY A 67 10.60 -14.26 -10.75
CA GLY A 67 9.51 -14.80 -11.57
C GLY A 67 8.15 -14.26 -11.14
N GLU A 68 7.13 -14.41 -11.98
CA GLU A 68 5.79 -13.86 -11.74
C GLU A 68 5.18 -14.31 -10.40
N GLU A 69 5.35 -15.58 -10.04
CA GLU A 69 4.87 -16.15 -8.77
C GLU A 69 5.64 -15.63 -7.55
N GLU A 70 6.94 -15.39 -7.69
CA GLU A 70 7.82 -14.94 -6.59
C GLU A 70 7.80 -13.43 -6.40
N ARG A 71 7.44 -12.68 -7.44
CA ARG A 71 7.43 -11.22 -7.47
C ARG A 71 6.59 -10.62 -6.36
N VAL A 72 5.42 -11.20 -6.08
CA VAL A 72 4.54 -10.74 -4.98
C VAL A 72 5.26 -10.87 -3.64
N THR A 73 5.88 -12.01 -3.38
CA THR A 73 6.62 -12.28 -2.14
C THR A 73 7.86 -11.38 -2.04
N ALA A 74 8.58 -11.18 -3.14
CA ALA A 74 9.77 -10.34 -3.19
C ALA A 74 9.44 -8.84 -2.97
N LEU A 75 8.32 -8.35 -3.53
CA LEU A 75 7.81 -7.00 -3.28
C LEU A 75 7.35 -6.84 -1.84
N LEU A 76 6.68 -7.84 -1.26
CA LEU A 76 6.28 -7.84 0.16
C LEU A 76 7.48 -7.82 1.12
N ALA A 77 8.65 -8.32 0.68
CA ALA A 77 9.88 -8.27 1.45
C ALA A 77 10.51 -6.87 1.53
N LEU A 78 10.03 -5.89 0.74
CA LEU A 78 10.48 -4.49 0.82
C LEU A 78 10.11 -3.89 2.17
N THR A 79 11.08 -3.89 3.08
CA THR A 79 10.93 -3.39 4.45
C THR A 79 10.65 -1.88 4.49
N GLU A 80 11.13 -1.12 3.50
CA GLU A 80 10.87 0.31 3.35
C GLU A 80 9.36 0.62 3.19
N ILE A 81 8.59 -0.32 2.65
CA ILE A 81 7.15 -0.18 2.41
C ILE A 81 6.35 -0.97 3.45
N PHE A 82 6.68 -2.25 3.64
CA PHE A 82 5.87 -3.18 4.46
C PHE A 82 6.35 -3.32 5.90
N ARG A 83 7.61 -3.00 6.22
CA ARG A 83 8.13 -2.94 7.60
C ARG A 83 8.06 -1.52 8.17
N TYR A 84 7.17 -0.68 7.67
CA TYR A 84 6.90 0.60 8.29
C TYR A 84 6.27 0.37 9.68
N ARG A 85 7.09 0.44 10.73
CA ARG A 85 6.66 0.72 12.09
C ARG A 85 6.39 2.23 12.14
N PRO A 86 5.14 2.70 12.27
CA PRO A 86 4.93 4.12 12.52
C PRO A 86 5.71 4.48 13.78
N ALA A 87 6.53 5.53 13.71
CA ALA A 87 6.97 6.19 14.92
C ALA A 87 5.70 6.57 15.68
N ALA A 88 5.62 6.17 16.94
CA ALA A 88 4.49 6.52 17.81
C ALA A 88 4.35 8.06 17.79
N GLY A 89 3.30 8.56 17.13
CA GLY A 89 3.17 10.00 16.95
C GLY A 89 2.09 10.40 15.95
N SER A 90 0.85 10.36 16.44
CA SER A 90 -0.11 11.47 16.34
C SER A 90 -1.44 11.14 15.70
N ALA A 91 -2.45 11.27 16.55
CA ALA A 91 -3.82 11.68 16.24
C ALA A 91 -4.58 10.80 15.27
N VAL A 92 -5.18 9.76 15.86
CA VAL A 92 -6.59 9.47 15.63
C VAL A 92 -7.35 10.81 15.57
N CYS A 93 -7.74 11.23 14.37
CA CYS A 93 -8.84 12.16 14.21
C CYS A 93 -10.09 11.43 14.74
N ARG A 94 -10.31 11.54 16.05
CA ARG A 94 -11.61 11.31 16.67
C ARG A 94 -12.57 12.23 15.91
N GLY A 95 -13.47 11.65 15.12
CA GLY A 95 -14.65 12.35 14.65
C GLY A 95 -15.39 12.87 15.87
N HIS A 96 -15.16 14.13 16.19
CA HIS A 96 -15.90 14.88 17.18
C HIS A 96 -17.27 15.17 16.57
N HIS A 97 -18.29 14.43 17.00
CA HIS A 97 -19.67 14.84 16.80
C HIS A 97 -20.41 14.75 18.14
N PRO A 98 -20.50 15.85 18.89
CA PRO A 98 -21.62 16.10 19.77
C PRO A 98 -22.25 17.43 19.35
N GLY A 99 -23.34 17.34 18.60
CA GLY A 99 -24.01 18.52 18.07
C GLY A 99 -25.43 18.21 17.61
N LEU A 100 -26.24 17.70 18.53
CA LEU A 100 -27.70 17.69 18.40
C LEU A 100 -28.28 18.33 19.66
N PRO A 101 -28.77 19.57 19.62
CA PRO A 101 -29.79 20.01 20.55
C PRO A 101 -31.16 19.54 20.04
N ALA A 102 -31.84 18.77 20.87
CA ALA A 102 -33.27 18.54 20.73
C ALA A 102 -34.02 19.85 21.01
N HIS A 103 -34.83 20.29 20.07
CA HIS A 103 -35.93 21.23 20.28
C HIS A 103 -37.24 20.50 20.03
#